data_AF-T1B9V5-F1
#
_entry.id   AF-T1B9V5-F1
#
_cell.length_a   1.000
_cell.length_b   1.000
_cell.length_c   1.000
_cell.angle_alpha   90.00
_cell.angle_beta   90.00
_cell.angle_gamma   90.00
#
_symmetry.space_group_name_H-M   'P 1'
#
loop_
_entity.id
_entity.type
_entity.pdbx_description
1 polymer ?
#
loop_
_entity_poly.entity_id
_entity_poly.type
_entity_poly.pdbx_seq_one_letter_code
_entity_poly.pdbx_strand_id
1 'polypeptide(L)'
;VDVVNDIDWHETHILLKAAFPLAASSDMATYEIPYGTIERPTTRNNSWEQAKFEVSALRWADLGNGQRGFSLINESKYGYDCKDNLLRLTLLRSPVSPDPNADRGHHHFSYALYPHAGDWKTALTVRRGYDYNYKLQAMQVEAHSGTLPLERSFITVKANNVVLTA
;
A
#
# COMPACT_ATOMS: atom_id res chain seq x y z
N VAL A 1 -10.88 -2.91 -4.33
CA VAL A 1 -11.56 -1.74 -4.94
C VAL A 1 -10.47 -0.75 -5.21
N ASP A 2 -10.35 -0.31 -6.46
CA ASP A 2 -9.25 0.57 -6.85
C ASP A 2 -9.77 1.99 -6.93
N VAL A 3 -8.99 2.93 -6.39
CA VAL A 3 -9.33 4.35 -6.34
C VAL A 3 -8.25 5.10 -7.12
N VAL A 4 -8.67 5.75 -8.19
CA VAL A 4 -7.82 6.59 -9.04
C VAL A 4 -8.08 8.04 -8.68
N ASN A 5 -7.02 8.82 -8.50
CA ASN A 5 -7.08 10.23 -8.13
C ASN A 5 -6.40 11.04 -9.22
N ASP A 6 -7.14 12.02 -9.74
CA ASP A 6 -6.66 13.07 -10.65
C ASP A 6 -6.90 14.40 -9.94
N ILE A 7 -5.82 15.01 -9.44
CA ILE A 7 -5.89 16.20 -8.57
C ILE A 7 -5.01 17.29 -9.15
N ASP A 8 -5.58 18.48 -9.36
CA ASP A 8 -4.82 19.70 -9.60
C ASP A 8 -4.53 20.39 -8.26
N TRP A 9 -3.28 20.31 -7.81
CA TRP A 9 -2.89 20.67 -6.45
C TRP A 9 -2.25 22.06 -6.40
N HIS A 10 -2.95 23.00 -5.77
CA HIS A 10 -2.49 24.38 -5.63
C HIS A 10 -2.51 24.90 -4.19
N GLU A 11 -2.74 24.01 -3.22
CA GLU A 11 -2.83 24.32 -1.79
C GLU A 11 -1.50 24.79 -1.19
N THR A 12 -1.57 25.34 0.03
CA THR A 12 -0.40 25.81 0.79
C THR A 12 -0.52 25.43 2.25
N HIS A 13 0.51 24.79 2.82
CA HIS A 13 0.52 24.28 4.19
C HIS A 13 -0.61 23.29 4.54
N ILE A 14 -1.11 22.57 3.53
CA ILE A 14 -2.10 21.50 3.65
C ILE A 14 -1.44 20.13 3.45
N LEU A 15 -1.91 19.16 4.25
CA LEU A 15 -1.62 17.74 4.15
C LEU A 15 -2.91 16.99 3.80
N LEU A 16 -3.02 16.51 2.57
CA LEU A 16 -4.17 15.74 2.12
C LEU A 16 -3.99 14.26 2.50
N LYS A 17 -5.01 13.68 3.15
CA LYS A 17 -5.06 12.24 3.47
C LYS A 17 -6.38 11.63 3.02
N ALA A 18 -6.33 10.38 2.55
CA ALA A 18 -7.50 9.51 2.49
C ALA A 18 -7.67 8.81 3.84
N ALA A 19 -8.90 8.75 4.35
CA ALA A 19 -9.18 8.21 5.66
C ALA A 19 -10.29 7.15 5.61
N PHE A 20 -10.01 5.99 6.18
CA PHE A 20 -10.89 4.83 6.16
C PHE A 20 -11.19 4.39 7.59
N PRO A 21 -12.35 4.79 8.15
CA PRO A 21 -12.80 4.26 9.43
C PRO A 21 -13.27 2.81 9.22
N LEU A 22 -12.66 1.89 9.95
CA LEU A 22 -12.87 0.45 9.77
C LEU A 22 -13.78 -0.11 10.86
N ALA A 23 -14.53 -1.15 10.52
CA ALA A 23 -15.34 -1.89 11.49
C ALA A 23 -14.49 -2.79 12.42
N ALA A 24 -13.28 -3.14 11.98
CA ALA A 24 -12.31 -3.87 12.77
C ALA A 24 -11.28 -2.91 13.38
N SER A 25 -10.80 -3.24 14.57
CA SER A 25 -9.75 -2.52 15.28
C SER A 25 -8.79 -3.49 15.93
N SER A 26 -7.58 -3.02 16.19
CA SER A 26 -6.52 -3.74 16.90
C SER A 26 -5.59 -2.72 17.52
N ASP A 27 -4.95 -3.06 18.62
CA ASP A 27 -3.92 -2.22 19.26
C ASP A 27 -2.66 -2.09 18.39
N MET A 28 -2.52 -2.94 17.36
CA MET A 28 -1.42 -2.95 16.40
C MET A 28 -1.93 -2.96 14.96
N ALA A 29 -1.26 -2.18 14.12
CA ALA A 29 -1.37 -2.25 12.66
C ALA A 29 -0.06 -2.79 12.08
N THR A 30 -0.14 -3.58 11.01
CA THR A 30 1.04 -4.13 10.33
C THR A 30 1.38 -3.30 9.09
N TYR A 31 2.67 -3.04 8.88
CA TYR A 31 3.17 -2.24 7.76
C TYR A 31 4.27 -2.99 7.02
N GLU A 32 4.31 -2.85 5.69
CA GLU A 32 5.41 -3.38 4.88
C GLU A 32 6.71 -2.59 5.09
N ILE A 33 7.81 -3.32 5.27
CA ILE A 33 9.18 -2.80 5.24
C ILE A 33 10.01 -3.63 4.24
N PRO A 34 11.23 -3.20 3.87
CA PRO A 34 12.08 -4.02 3.02
C PRO A 34 12.23 -5.45 3.57
N TYR A 35 11.86 -6.43 2.76
CA TYR A 35 11.95 -7.87 3.07
C TYR A 35 11.22 -8.34 4.34
N GLY A 36 10.22 -7.59 4.80
CA GLY A 36 9.48 -7.99 6.00
C GLY A 36 8.31 -7.09 6.33
N THR A 37 7.86 -7.22 7.58
CA THR A 37 6.75 -6.44 8.12
C THR A 37 7.09 -5.97 9.52
N ILE A 38 6.49 -4.86 9.93
CA ILE A 38 6.60 -4.34 11.30
C ILE A 38 5.21 -4.02 11.84
N GLU A 39 4.97 -4.40 13.08
CA GLU A 39 3.77 -4.00 13.81
C GLU A 39 4.03 -2.68 14.54
N ARG A 40 3.08 -1.76 14.48
CA ARG A 40 3.16 -0.49 15.20
C ARG A 40 1.84 -0.23 15.95
N PRO A 41 1.91 0.35 17.16
CA PRO A 41 0.71 0.65 17.92
C PRO A 41 -0.23 1.59 17.17
N THR A 42 -1.53 1.31 17.25
CA THR A 42 -2.62 2.20 16.82
C THR A 42 -3.06 3.14 17.94
N THR A 43 -2.61 2.85 19.17
CA THR A 43 -2.83 3.67 20.35
C THR A 43 -1.91 4.89 20.37
N ARG A 44 -2.14 5.80 21.32
CA ARG A 44 -1.34 7.02 21.55
C ARG A 44 -1.05 7.20 23.05
N ASN A 45 -0.78 6.10 23.74
CA ASN A 45 -0.77 6.00 25.20
C ASN A 45 0.47 6.64 25.85
N ASN A 46 1.56 6.79 25.09
CA ASN A 46 2.80 7.41 25.56
C ASN A 46 3.38 8.35 24.48
N SER A 47 4.41 9.13 24.85
CA SER A 47 5.05 10.10 23.95
C SER A 47 5.64 9.46 22.69
N TRP A 48 6.17 8.23 22.79
CA TRP A 48 6.75 7.50 21.66
C TRP A 48 5.70 7.06 20.65
N GLU A 49 4.53 6.64 21.14
CA GLU A 49 3.36 6.35 20.30
C GLU A 49 2.79 7.62 19.69
N GLN A 50 2.65 8.69 20.47
CA GLN A 50 2.18 9.99 19.96
C GLN A 50 3.07 10.54 18.85
N ALA A 51 4.39 10.35 18.95
CA ALA A 51 5.34 10.77 17.93
C ALA A 51 5.18 10.04 16.58
N LYS A 52 4.52 8.87 16.54
CA LYS A 52 4.27 8.08 15.31
C LYS A 52 3.00 8.52 14.59
N PHE A 53 2.74 9.83 14.50
CA PHE A 53 1.55 10.38 13.85
C PHE A 53 1.49 10.06 12.34
N GLU A 54 2.64 9.69 11.76
CA GLU A 54 2.81 9.14 10.42
C GLU A 54 4.02 8.20 10.42
N VAL A 55 3.94 7.10 9.68
CA VAL A 55 4.98 6.09 9.57
C VAL A 55 5.19 5.71 8.11
N SER A 56 6.43 5.33 7.79
CA SER A 56 6.77 4.84 6.47
C SER A 56 6.35 3.37 6.31
N ALA A 57 5.74 3.07 5.16
CA ALA A 57 5.50 1.72 4.67
C ALA A 57 5.66 1.71 3.14
N LEU A 58 6.06 0.57 2.57
CA LEU A 58 6.33 0.47 1.13
C LEU A 58 5.04 0.46 0.29
N ARG A 59 4.39 -0.69 0.15
CA ARG A 59 3.23 -0.87 -0.73
C ARG A 59 1.94 -1.00 0.05
N TRP A 60 1.97 -1.43 1.31
CA TRP A 60 0.74 -1.66 2.06
C TRP A 60 0.86 -1.44 3.57
N ALA A 61 -0.30 -1.18 4.18
CA ALA A 61 -0.55 -1.26 5.61
C ALA A 61 -1.84 -2.06 5.86
N ASP A 62 -1.92 -2.77 6.98
CA ASP A 62 -3.03 -3.64 7.35
C ASP A 62 -3.52 -3.38 8.77
N LEU A 63 -4.84 -3.37 8.93
CA LEU A 63 -5.51 -3.36 10.22
C LEU A 63 -6.62 -4.41 10.25
N GLY A 64 -6.64 -5.22 11.31
CA GLY A 64 -7.67 -6.24 11.49
C GLY A 64 -7.66 -6.82 12.89
N ASN A 65 -8.73 -7.55 13.23
CA ASN A 65 -8.91 -8.19 14.54
C ASN A 65 -8.63 -9.71 14.51
N GLY A 66 -7.92 -10.18 13.48
CA GLY A 66 -7.61 -11.59 13.24
C GLY A 66 -8.73 -12.40 12.59
N GLN A 67 -9.98 -11.93 12.59
CA GLN A 67 -11.09 -12.58 11.87
C GLN A 67 -11.46 -11.83 10.59
N ARG A 68 -11.33 -10.51 10.61
CA ARG A 68 -11.54 -9.62 9.48
C ARG A 68 -10.44 -8.57 9.50
N GLY A 69 -9.98 -8.19 8.32
CA GLY A 69 -8.96 -7.18 8.16
C GLY A 69 -9.19 -6.35 6.90
N PHE A 70 -8.38 -5.32 6.81
CA PHE A 70 -8.39 -4.38 5.72
C PHE A 70 -6.96 -3.96 5.45
N SER A 71 -6.49 -4.27 4.24
CA SER A 71 -5.22 -3.76 3.75
C SER A 71 -5.46 -2.57 2.83
N LEU A 72 -4.70 -1.51 3.06
CA LEU A 72 -4.61 -0.34 2.19
C LEU A 72 -3.33 -0.46 1.38
N ILE A 73 -3.47 -0.62 0.06
CA ILE A 73 -2.36 -0.87 -0.88
C ILE A 73 -2.16 0.37 -1.75
N ASN A 74 -0.91 0.71 -2.06
CA ASN A 74 -0.55 1.88 -2.87
C ASN A 74 0.54 1.53 -3.90
N GLU A 75 0.74 2.44 -4.86
CA GLU A 75 1.83 2.38 -5.85
C GLU A 75 2.90 3.49 -5.72
N SER A 76 2.62 4.57 -4.98
CA SER A 76 3.46 5.77 -4.96
C SER A 76 3.43 6.61 -3.66
N LYS A 77 2.72 6.15 -2.63
CA LYS A 77 2.44 6.89 -1.39
C LYS A 77 2.96 6.12 -0.18
N TYR A 78 3.94 6.69 0.52
CA TYR A 78 4.68 5.98 1.57
C TYR A 78 4.31 6.41 3.00
N GLY A 79 3.49 7.45 3.16
CA GLY A 79 3.06 7.95 4.46
C GLY A 79 1.75 7.30 4.89
N TYR A 80 1.80 6.48 5.94
CA TYR A 80 0.61 5.87 6.53
C TYR A 80 0.45 6.33 7.97
N ASP A 81 -0.79 6.34 8.46
CA ASP A 81 -1.01 6.36 9.89
C ASP A 81 -2.27 5.58 10.26
N CYS A 82 -2.24 5.00 11.45
CA CYS A 82 -3.40 4.35 12.04
C CYS A 82 -3.61 4.90 13.45
N LYS A 83 -4.86 5.24 13.77
CA LYS A 83 -5.26 5.57 15.15
C LYS A 83 -6.56 4.84 15.46
N ASP A 84 -6.54 4.00 16.48
CA ASP A 84 -7.67 3.14 16.86
C ASP A 84 -8.14 2.28 15.66
N ASN A 85 -9.30 2.59 15.07
CA ASN A 85 -9.86 1.92 13.89
C ASN A 85 -9.74 2.75 12.59
N LEU A 86 -9.06 3.88 12.62
CA LEU A 86 -8.93 4.81 11.50
C LEU A 86 -7.58 4.61 10.80
N LEU A 87 -7.59 3.93 9.66
CA LEU A 87 -6.42 3.78 8.79
C LEU A 87 -6.41 4.89 7.74
N ARG A 88 -5.26 5.54 7.56
CA ARG A 88 -5.10 6.68 6.64
C ARG A 88 -3.86 6.55 5.77
N LEU A 89 -3.98 7.07 4.55
CA LEU A 89 -2.89 7.22 3.58
C LEU A 89 -2.69 8.71 3.28
N THR A 90 -1.46 9.17 3.43
CA THR A 90 -1.05 10.53 3.04
C THR A 90 -0.89 10.60 1.52
N LEU A 91 -1.63 11.50 0.89
CA LEU A 91 -1.72 11.60 -0.57
C LEU A 91 -0.81 12.69 -1.13
N LEU A 92 -0.95 13.91 -0.62
CA LEU A 92 -0.25 15.11 -1.10
C LEU A 92 0.14 16.01 0.07
N ARG A 93 1.26 16.70 -0.08
CA ARG A 93 1.75 17.73 0.84
C ARG A 93 1.85 19.04 0.08
N SER A 94 1.90 20.17 0.78
CA SER A 94 2.19 21.48 0.18
C SER A 94 3.15 22.29 1.06
N PRO A 95 4.40 21.80 1.25
CA PRO A 95 5.42 22.59 1.91
C PRO A 95 5.84 23.77 1.02
N VAL A 96 6.33 24.85 1.63
CA VAL A 96 6.85 26.03 0.89
C VAL A 96 8.35 26.21 1.06
N SER A 97 9.00 25.27 1.75
CA SER A 97 10.45 25.25 1.99
C SER A 97 10.95 23.80 1.92
N PRO A 98 12.09 23.53 1.27
CA PRO A 98 12.97 24.49 0.60
C PRO A 98 12.44 25.02 -0.74
N ASP A 99 11.44 24.36 -1.33
CA ASP A 99 10.82 24.75 -2.59
C ASP A 99 9.44 25.39 -2.36
N PRO A 100 9.21 26.66 -2.75
CA PRO A 100 7.91 27.33 -2.65
C PRO A 100 6.79 26.69 -3.49
N ASN A 101 7.14 25.87 -4.48
CA ASN A 101 6.21 25.23 -5.41
C ASN A 101 6.21 23.71 -5.32
N ALA A 102 6.73 23.15 -4.21
CA ALA A 102 6.75 21.71 -3.99
C ALA A 102 5.36 21.09 -4.19
N ASP A 103 5.32 20.00 -4.95
CA ASP A 103 4.12 19.24 -5.29
C ASP A 103 2.98 20.06 -5.96
N ARG A 104 3.22 21.28 -6.46
CA ARG A 104 2.15 22.02 -7.16
C ARG A 104 1.91 21.49 -8.58
N GLY A 105 0.65 21.49 -9.01
CA GLY A 105 0.21 21.07 -10.34
C GLY A 105 -0.54 19.74 -10.34
N HIS A 106 -0.61 19.08 -11.51
CA HIS A 106 -1.40 17.87 -11.69
C HIS A 106 -0.72 16.62 -11.13
N HIS A 107 -1.45 15.88 -10.30
CA HIS A 107 -1.08 14.57 -9.78
C HIS A 107 -2.05 13.50 -10.24
N HIS A 108 -1.49 12.39 -10.72
CA HIS A 108 -2.23 11.17 -11.04
C HIS A 108 -1.64 10.01 -10.24
N PHE A 109 -2.45 9.40 -9.37
CA PHE A 109 -2.03 8.23 -8.60
C PHE A 109 -3.22 7.39 -8.16
N SER A 110 -2.95 6.12 -7.88
CA SER A 110 -3.96 5.18 -7.43
C SER A 110 -3.58 4.44 -6.15
N TYR A 111 -4.59 3.97 -5.45
CA TYR A 111 -4.46 3.04 -4.32
C TYR A 111 -5.64 2.07 -4.30
N ALA A 112 -5.48 0.93 -3.64
CA ALA A 112 -6.49 -0.11 -3.55
C ALA A 112 -6.92 -0.37 -2.11
N LEU A 113 -8.23 -0.53 -1.95
CA LEU A 113 -8.89 -0.98 -0.73
C LEU A 113 -9.07 -2.49 -0.83
N TYR A 114 -8.44 -3.23 0.08
CA TYR A 114 -8.44 -4.69 0.08
C TYR A 114 -9.01 -5.22 1.42
N PRO A 115 -10.35 -5.27 1.57
CA PRO A 115 -10.97 -5.96 2.69
C PRO A 115 -10.78 -7.48 2.54
N HIS A 116 -10.50 -8.17 3.65
CA HIS A 116 -10.28 -9.61 3.65
C HIS A 116 -10.75 -10.28 4.94
N ALA A 117 -10.90 -11.60 4.88
CA ALA A 117 -11.04 -12.44 6.06
C ALA A 117 -9.65 -12.73 6.67
N GLY A 118 -9.61 -13.06 7.95
CA GLY A 118 -8.37 -13.39 8.65
C GLY A 118 -7.42 -12.20 8.79
N ASP A 119 -6.13 -12.50 8.73
CA ASP A 119 -5.02 -11.56 8.80
C ASP A 119 -4.38 -11.30 7.42
N TRP A 120 -3.47 -10.32 7.33
CA TRP A 120 -2.74 -10.00 6.10
C TRP A 120 -1.95 -11.18 5.51
N LYS A 121 -1.54 -12.16 6.35
CA LYS A 121 -0.80 -13.35 5.93
C LYS A 121 -1.69 -14.28 5.12
N THR A 122 -2.84 -14.63 5.68
CA THR A 122 -3.84 -15.48 5.02
C THR A 122 -4.49 -14.80 3.82
N ALA A 123 -4.63 -13.48 3.88
CA ALA A 123 -5.13 -12.66 2.77
C ALA A 123 -4.11 -12.47 1.62
N LEU A 124 -2.87 -12.92 1.80
CA LEU A 124 -1.77 -12.74 0.86
C LEU A 124 -1.52 -11.27 0.51
N THR A 125 -1.68 -10.36 1.47
CA THR A 125 -1.57 -8.92 1.26
C THR A 125 -0.22 -8.53 0.67
N VAL A 126 0.86 -9.19 1.09
CA VAL A 126 2.19 -8.98 0.48
C VAL A 126 2.15 -9.22 -1.02
N ARG A 127 1.60 -10.36 -1.46
CA ARG A 127 1.48 -10.70 -2.88
C ARG A 127 0.58 -9.71 -3.61
N ARG A 128 -0.52 -9.27 -3.00
CA ARG A 128 -1.38 -8.22 -3.57
C ARG A 128 -0.66 -6.89 -3.73
N GLY A 129 0.19 -6.51 -2.78
CA GLY A 129 1.07 -5.36 -2.88
C GLY A 129 2.00 -5.44 -4.10
N TYR A 130 2.61 -6.61 -4.34
CA TYR A 130 3.40 -6.85 -5.55
C TYR A 130 2.52 -6.84 -6.81
N ASP A 131 1.44 -7.61 -6.87
CA ASP A 131 0.56 -7.69 -8.04
C ASP A 131 0.04 -6.31 -8.47
N TYR A 132 -0.24 -5.42 -7.51
CA TYR A 132 -0.67 -4.04 -7.76
C TYR A 132 0.42 -3.19 -8.41
N ASN A 133 1.68 -3.41 -8.02
CA ASN A 133 2.83 -2.61 -8.46
C ASN A 133 3.56 -3.19 -9.70
N TYR A 134 3.39 -4.48 -9.99
CA TYR A 134 4.05 -5.18 -11.09
C TYR A 134 3.01 -5.68 -12.10
N LYS A 135 2.71 -4.83 -13.09
CA LYS A 135 1.69 -5.11 -14.11
C LYS A 135 2.12 -6.22 -15.06
N LEU A 136 1.16 -7.02 -15.52
CA LEU A 136 1.37 -8.00 -16.57
C LEU A 136 1.85 -7.31 -17.85
N GLN A 137 2.90 -7.86 -18.45
CA GLN A 137 3.40 -7.42 -19.74
C GLN A 137 2.78 -8.29 -20.83
N ALA A 138 2.09 -7.65 -21.77
CA ALA A 138 1.51 -8.30 -22.93
C ALA A 138 2.19 -7.77 -24.20
N MET A 139 2.50 -8.66 -25.12
CA MET A 139 3.05 -8.33 -26.43
C MET A 139 2.33 -9.17 -27.49
N GLN A 140 1.90 -8.51 -28.56
CA GLN A 140 1.36 -9.20 -29.72
C GLN A 140 2.52 -9.66 -30.62
N VAL A 141 2.40 -10.86 -31.16
CA VAL A 141 3.35 -11.44 -32.12
C VAL A 141 2.61 -11.92 -33.36
N GLU A 142 3.30 -11.92 -34.49
CA GLU A 142 2.79 -12.54 -35.72
C GLU A 142 2.90 -14.07 -35.66
N ALA A 143 2.22 -14.77 -36.56
CA ALA A 143 2.36 -16.21 -36.66
C ALA A 143 3.79 -16.56 -37.14
N HIS A 144 4.51 -17.34 -36.33
CA HIS A 144 5.85 -17.81 -36.67
C HIS A 144 6.08 -19.23 -36.14
N SER A 145 7.07 -19.93 -36.68
CA SER A 145 7.59 -21.16 -36.08
C SER A 145 8.46 -20.82 -34.86
N GLY A 146 8.54 -21.74 -33.89
CA GLY A 146 9.34 -21.53 -32.68
C GLY A 146 9.61 -22.85 -31.96
N THR A 147 10.65 -22.86 -31.13
CA THR A 147 11.03 -24.04 -30.32
C THR A 147 10.41 -24.03 -28.92
N LEU A 148 9.84 -22.89 -28.50
CA LEU A 148 9.18 -22.74 -27.21
C LEU A 148 7.70 -23.16 -27.32
N PRO A 149 7.14 -23.79 -26.28
CA PRO A 149 5.72 -24.08 -26.21
C PRO A 149 4.91 -22.78 -26.02
N LEU A 150 3.62 -22.84 -26.36
CA LEU A 150 2.68 -21.70 -26.22
C LEU A 150 2.48 -21.26 -24.76
N GLU A 151 2.60 -22.20 -23.82
CA GLU A 151 2.55 -21.94 -22.39
C GLU A 151 3.80 -22.53 -21.74
N ARG A 152 4.48 -21.72 -20.91
CA ARG A 152 5.62 -22.16 -20.13
C ARG A 152 5.70 -21.41 -18.82
N SER A 153 5.93 -22.15 -17.73
CA SER A 153 6.40 -21.56 -16.48
C SER A 153 7.94 -21.64 -16.45
N PHE A 154 8.59 -20.51 -16.17
CA PHE A 154 10.05 -20.47 -15.98
C PHE A 154 10.45 -20.88 -14.56
N ILE A 155 9.67 -20.46 -13.57
CA ILE A 155 9.94 -20.68 -12.13
C ILE A 155 8.60 -20.92 -11.43
N THR A 156 8.58 -21.84 -10.46
CA THR A 156 7.41 -22.10 -9.59
C THR A 156 7.81 -21.94 -8.13
N VAL A 157 7.12 -21.03 -7.41
CA VAL A 157 7.24 -20.89 -5.96
C VAL A 157 6.08 -21.63 -5.29
N LYS A 158 6.39 -22.66 -4.49
CA LYS A 158 5.37 -23.55 -3.91
C LYS A 158 4.72 -22.99 -2.64
N ALA A 159 5.49 -22.28 -1.82
CA ALA A 159 5.01 -21.78 -0.54
C ALA A 159 4.39 -20.39 -0.70
N ASN A 160 3.15 -20.21 -0.23
CA ASN A 160 2.40 -18.95 -0.41
C ASN A 160 2.98 -17.76 0.36
N ASN A 161 3.79 -18.03 1.39
CA ASN A 161 4.46 -17.03 2.22
C ASN A 161 5.89 -16.72 1.77
N VAL A 162 6.34 -17.26 0.64
CA VAL A 162 7.64 -16.97 0.04
C VAL A 162 7.43 -16.08 -1.18
N VAL A 163 8.16 -14.96 -1.23
CA VAL A 163 8.12 -14.01 -2.35
C VAL A 163 9.49 -14.01 -3.03
N LEU A 164 9.50 -14.25 -4.35
CA LEU A 164 10.68 -14.14 -5.18
C LEU A 164 10.84 -12.68 -5.61
N THR A 165 11.90 -12.02 -5.14
CA THR A 165 12.16 -10.59 -5.44
C THR A 165 13.29 -10.37 -6.43
N ALA A 166 14.17 -11.37 -6.61
CA ALA A 166 15.27 -11.42 -7.57
C ALA A 166 15.71 -12.86 -7.78
#